data_AF-A0A957IPI0-F1
#
_entry.id   AF-A0A957IPI0-F1
#
_cell.length_a   1.000
_cell.length_b   1.000
_cell.length_c   1.000
_cell.angle_alpha   90.00
_cell.angle_beta   90.00
_cell.angle_gamma   90.00
#
_symmetry.space_group_name_H-M   'P 1'
#
loop_
_entity.id
_entity.type
_entity.pdbx_description
1 polymer ?
#
loop_
_entity_poly.entity_id
_entity_poly.type
_entity_poly.pdbx_seq_one_letter_code
_entity_poly.pdbx_strand_id
1 'polypeptide(L)'
;MLPKQINRYQIKAELGRGGMSTVYWAHDPHFERDVAIKLLAEQLLDRKQFRVRFVREAKTIAALDHPAIVPVYDFGEDGGRPFLVMRFMTGGSLADRLQKGPLALSEAASIISRLAPALDEAHAHGIIHRDLKPSNILFDQRDTPFISDFGIVKLTEEDTKLTETGGMVGTPAYMSPEQIQGNIPLDGRSDIYTLGILLFEMLTAEHPYATDTPIGVAVKHIFEPVTRTLDKYPQLSDRCRQLIAKAMAKNREDRFATAVAFAQLVQELATNEAQHPSPPIVAAAGASKRRLALLINNNQYQDNILTKLTHPTMPTNELAQVLRDPAIGRFDEVTVLENESTEIIRRVISHFLADTKEQDAYLIYIAGHAVFDARGRLFLASLDTEHDLLRATAIPAAFVADEMDSSQAAEQALVLDCSYSNSSNYHAPGLLVGKVVDTQASFSHKSQQRIIVTANNSIQYIWGKTGIIGQANPSNFTYHFIQGLSTGAADIDDDGQITLQELFTYVQRQLARDSNEQPMQIPRIWPEGKEGRRIIIGKNPRATQAEEAAAVNDAASASPRTKDTHAEGTAATRDELPIPAVKHPPAPLQEHNRRWLPWLVAV
;
A
#
# COMPACT_ATOMS: atom_id res chain seq x y z
N MET A 1 -12.70 20.58 36.98
CA MET A 1 -11.61 20.50 37.97
C MET A 1 -11.22 19.03 38.13
N LEU A 2 -9.95 18.74 38.41
CA LEU A 2 -9.51 17.40 38.79
C LEU A 2 -10.11 17.03 40.17
N PRO A 3 -10.57 15.78 40.39
CA PRO A 3 -10.91 15.31 41.74
C PRO A 3 -9.63 15.28 42.60
N LYS A 4 -9.73 15.67 43.88
CA LYS A 4 -8.56 15.61 44.81
C LYS A 4 -8.25 14.18 45.27
N GLN A 5 -9.28 13.35 45.39
CA GLN A 5 -9.20 11.95 45.77
C GLN A 5 -10.31 11.16 45.07
N ILE A 6 -10.12 9.86 44.91
CA ILE A 6 -11.15 8.88 44.57
C ILE A 6 -11.06 7.81 45.66
N ASN A 7 -12.11 7.63 46.47
CA ASN A 7 -12.04 6.79 47.65
C ASN A 7 -10.80 7.15 48.52
N ARG A 8 -9.95 6.18 48.89
CA ARG A 8 -8.70 6.39 49.64
C ARG A 8 -7.52 6.94 48.82
N TYR A 9 -7.65 6.99 47.50
CA TYR A 9 -6.54 7.25 46.60
C TYR A 9 -6.39 8.74 46.29
N GLN A 10 -5.19 9.28 46.48
CA GLN A 10 -4.89 10.70 46.30
C GLN A 10 -4.52 10.96 44.83
N ILE A 11 -5.30 11.79 44.13
CA ILE A 11 -5.11 12.00 42.69
C ILE A 11 -3.97 12.98 42.44
N LYS A 12 -3.01 12.57 41.62
CA LYS A 12 -1.85 13.36 41.18
C LYS A 12 -2.12 14.04 39.84
N ALA A 13 -2.63 13.29 38.85
CA ALA A 13 -2.91 13.80 37.51
C ALA A 13 -4.00 12.97 36.80
N GLU A 14 -4.56 13.52 35.73
CA GLU A 14 -5.31 12.76 34.73
C GLU A 14 -4.34 12.25 33.66
N LEU A 15 -4.37 10.94 33.38
CA LEU A 15 -3.51 10.28 32.38
C LEU A 15 -4.19 10.22 31.01
N GLY A 16 -5.52 10.15 30.98
CA GLY A 16 -6.28 10.13 29.74
C GLY A 16 -7.78 10.03 29.97
N ARG A 17 -8.57 10.47 28.97
CA ARG A 17 -10.03 10.51 29.03
C ARG A 17 -10.63 9.99 27.73
N GLY A 18 -11.43 8.94 27.82
CA GLY A 18 -12.27 8.45 26.74
C GLY A 18 -13.74 8.72 26.99
N GLY A 19 -14.61 8.39 26.02
CA GLY A 19 -16.07 8.58 26.16
C GLY A 19 -16.73 7.74 27.25
N MET A 20 -16.05 6.69 27.75
CA MET A 20 -16.60 5.75 28.74
C MET A 20 -15.93 5.82 30.11
N SER A 21 -14.70 6.32 30.21
CA SER A 21 -13.93 6.34 31.46
C SER A 21 -12.81 7.38 31.42
N THR A 22 -12.41 7.86 32.59
CA THR A 22 -11.19 8.66 32.78
C THR A 22 -10.17 7.85 33.58
N VAL A 23 -8.90 7.89 33.18
CA VAL A 23 -7.78 7.24 33.86
C VAL A 23 -6.97 8.30 34.59
N TYR A 24 -6.70 8.08 35.88
CA TYR A 24 -5.95 8.98 36.75
C TYR A 24 -4.67 8.31 37.25
N TRP A 25 -3.60 9.09 37.40
CA TRP A 25 -2.46 8.75 38.24
C TRP A 25 -2.81 9.13 39.68
N ALA A 26 -2.69 8.17 40.58
CA ALA A 26 -2.96 8.36 41.99
C ALA A 26 -1.87 7.72 42.87
N HIS A 27 -1.85 8.12 44.14
CA HIS A 27 -1.08 7.49 45.19
C HIS A 27 -2.03 6.71 46.12
N ASP A 28 -1.72 5.45 46.42
CA ASP A 28 -2.36 4.67 47.48
C ASP A 28 -1.56 4.85 48.78
N PRO A 29 -2.06 5.64 49.75
CA PRO A 29 -1.34 5.92 50.99
C PRO A 29 -1.30 4.72 51.96
N HIS A 30 -2.02 3.62 51.69
CA HIS A 30 -1.98 2.42 52.55
C HIS A 30 -0.83 1.46 52.16
N PHE A 31 -0.47 1.44 50.88
CA PHE A 31 0.62 0.62 50.35
C PHE A 31 1.80 1.47 49.84
N GLU A 32 1.79 2.78 50.15
CA GLU A 32 2.80 3.80 49.82
C GLU A 32 3.29 3.72 48.36
N ARG A 33 2.37 3.49 47.42
CA ARG A 33 2.70 3.23 46.00
C ARG A 33 1.83 4.02 45.04
N ASP A 34 2.36 4.24 43.85
CA ASP A 34 1.60 4.87 42.77
C ASP A 34 0.82 3.84 41.95
N VAL A 35 -0.40 4.22 41.59
CA VAL A 35 -1.39 3.39 40.91
C VAL A 35 -2.07 4.18 39.79
N ALA A 36 -2.59 3.46 38.79
CA ALA A 36 -3.51 4.02 37.82
C ALA A 36 -4.95 3.66 38.22
N ILE A 37 -5.88 4.62 38.11
CA ILE A 37 -7.29 4.45 38.49
C ILE A 37 -8.18 4.78 37.30
N LYS A 38 -8.88 3.77 36.77
CA LYS A 38 -9.85 3.91 35.70
C LYS A 38 -11.24 4.07 36.31
N LEU A 39 -11.77 5.29 36.28
CA LEU A 39 -13.08 5.68 36.80
C LEU A 39 -14.11 5.72 35.66
N LEU A 40 -15.27 5.08 35.86
CA LEU A 40 -16.37 5.11 34.89
C LEU A 40 -16.95 6.53 34.73
N ALA A 41 -17.29 6.91 33.49
CA ALA A 41 -17.90 8.20 33.19
C ALA A 41 -19.30 8.33 33.82
N GLU A 42 -19.59 9.51 34.37
CA GLU A 42 -20.83 9.80 35.13
C GLU A 42 -22.10 9.64 34.29
N GLN A 43 -22.02 9.92 33.00
CA GLN A 43 -23.11 9.77 32.01
C GLN A 43 -23.54 8.30 31.78
N LEU A 44 -22.78 7.31 32.25
CA LEU A 44 -23.08 5.88 32.10
C LEU A 44 -23.75 5.26 33.34
N LEU A 45 -23.90 6.01 34.44
CA LEU A 45 -24.40 5.47 35.71
C LEU A 45 -25.88 5.09 35.69
N ASP A 46 -26.72 5.85 34.99
CA ASP A 46 -28.16 5.60 34.89
C ASP A 46 -28.48 4.27 34.20
N ARG A 47 -27.54 3.76 33.38
CA ARG A 47 -27.67 2.48 32.70
C ARG A 47 -27.21 1.34 33.62
N LYS A 48 -28.09 0.87 34.52
CA LYS A 48 -27.83 -0.23 35.48
C LYS A 48 -27.07 -1.44 34.89
N GLN A 49 -27.29 -1.77 33.61
CA GLN A 49 -26.56 -2.85 32.93
C GLN A 49 -25.04 -2.61 32.82
N PHE A 50 -24.58 -1.37 32.57
CA PHE A 50 -23.16 -1.04 32.44
C PHE A 50 -22.41 -1.26 33.75
N ARG A 51 -22.99 -0.85 34.89
CA ARG A 51 -22.42 -1.07 36.22
C ARG A 51 -22.24 -2.56 36.55
N VAL A 52 -23.24 -3.40 36.25
CA VAL A 52 -23.16 -4.85 36.49
C VAL A 52 -22.10 -5.51 35.59
N ARG A 53 -21.99 -5.09 34.33
CA ARG A 53 -20.98 -5.59 33.37
C ARG A 53 -19.56 -5.19 33.78
N PHE A 54 -19.33 -3.91 34.08
CA PHE A 54 -18.03 -3.40 34.53
C PHE A 54 -17.50 -4.16 35.76
N VAL A 55 -18.35 -4.41 36.77
CA VAL A 55 -17.97 -5.19 37.97
C VAL A 55 -17.70 -6.67 37.63
N ARG A 56 -18.42 -7.25 36.66
CA ARG A 56 -18.17 -8.62 36.19
C ARG A 56 -16.83 -8.71 35.47
N GLU A 57 -16.56 -7.81 34.53
CA GLU A 57 -15.32 -7.78 33.75
C GLU A 57 -14.11 -7.42 34.62
N ALA A 58 -14.24 -6.49 35.57
CA ALA A 58 -13.19 -6.20 36.55
C ALA A 58 -12.77 -7.47 37.33
N LYS A 59 -13.73 -8.30 37.74
CA LYS A 59 -13.45 -9.59 38.40
C LYS A 59 -12.84 -10.62 37.45
N THR A 60 -13.32 -10.67 36.21
CA THR A 60 -12.78 -11.56 35.18
C THR A 60 -11.32 -11.23 34.83
N ILE A 61 -10.97 -9.95 34.72
CA ILE A 61 -9.59 -9.49 34.44
C ILE A 61 -8.71 -9.69 35.68
N ALA A 62 -9.22 -9.42 36.89
CA ALA A 62 -8.50 -9.68 38.14
C ALA A 62 -8.26 -11.18 38.43
N ALA A 63 -8.89 -12.09 37.67
CA ALA A 63 -8.65 -13.53 37.73
C ALA A 63 -7.57 -14.01 36.75
N LEU A 64 -7.08 -13.16 35.83
CA LEU A 64 -5.96 -13.46 34.95
C LEU A 64 -4.63 -13.12 35.65
N ASP A 65 -3.80 -14.13 35.89
CA ASP A 65 -2.49 -14.00 36.55
C ASP A 65 -1.36 -14.32 35.56
N HIS A 66 -1.15 -13.43 34.59
CA HIS A 66 -0.11 -13.57 33.58
C HIS A 66 0.90 -12.41 33.64
N PRO A 67 2.23 -12.66 33.61
CA PRO A 67 3.27 -11.64 33.77
C PRO A 67 3.37 -10.61 32.64
N ALA A 68 2.52 -10.69 31.62
CA ALA A 68 2.38 -9.69 30.56
C ALA A 68 0.96 -9.08 30.48
N ILE A 69 0.15 -9.20 31.52
CA ILE A 69 -1.09 -8.45 31.72
C ILE A 69 -0.85 -7.41 32.84
N VAL A 70 -1.34 -6.19 32.68
CA VAL A 70 -1.23 -5.14 33.71
C VAL A 70 -2.01 -5.58 34.96
N PRO A 71 -1.35 -5.77 36.12
CA PRO A 71 -2.02 -6.27 37.32
C PRO A 71 -3.12 -5.31 37.81
N VAL A 72 -4.30 -5.88 38.07
CA VAL A 72 -5.39 -5.23 38.81
C VAL A 72 -5.14 -5.45 40.30
N TYR A 73 -5.14 -4.36 41.07
CA TYR A 73 -4.89 -4.39 42.51
C TYR A 73 -6.15 -4.30 43.36
N ASP A 74 -7.17 -3.58 42.89
CA ASP A 74 -8.38 -3.29 43.67
C ASP A 74 -9.51 -2.88 42.71
N PHE A 75 -10.75 -3.02 43.16
CA PHE A 75 -11.93 -2.49 42.47
C PHE A 75 -12.91 -1.96 43.52
N GLY A 76 -13.59 -0.86 43.22
CA GLY A 76 -14.49 -0.24 44.18
C GLY A 76 -15.45 0.76 43.56
N GLU A 77 -16.12 1.52 44.43
CA GLU A 77 -17.03 2.58 44.03
C GLU A 77 -16.73 3.86 44.83
N ASP A 78 -16.86 5.01 44.17
CA ASP A 78 -16.69 6.34 44.75
C ASP A 78 -17.82 7.25 44.25
N GLY A 79 -18.66 7.75 45.16
CA GLY A 79 -19.87 8.48 44.79
C GLY A 79 -20.83 7.69 43.88
N GLY A 80 -20.85 6.35 44.00
CA GLY A 80 -21.63 5.46 43.12
C GLY A 80 -21.00 5.18 41.74
N ARG A 81 -19.84 5.76 41.42
CA ARG A 81 -19.08 5.47 40.20
C ARG A 81 -18.12 4.30 40.42
N PRO A 82 -18.23 3.21 39.64
CA PRO A 82 -17.23 2.15 39.64
C PRO A 82 -15.85 2.65 39.23
N PHE A 83 -14.81 2.15 39.92
CA PHE A 83 -13.42 2.33 39.53
C PHE A 83 -12.63 1.03 39.61
N LEU A 84 -11.59 0.94 38.77
CA LEU A 84 -10.60 -0.13 38.76
C LEU A 84 -9.23 0.46 39.08
N VAL A 85 -8.47 -0.19 39.97
CA VAL A 85 -7.13 0.22 40.37
C VAL A 85 -6.12 -0.79 39.84
N MET A 86 -5.14 -0.31 39.10
CA MET A 86 -4.16 -1.14 38.40
C MET A 86 -2.74 -0.61 38.62
N ARG A 87 -1.74 -1.42 38.27
CA ARG A 87 -0.34 -1.00 38.28
C ARG A 87 -0.13 0.25 37.44
N PHE A 88 0.51 1.27 38.01
CA PHE A 88 0.95 2.44 37.25
C PHE A 88 2.14 2.04 36.36
N MET A 89 1.98 2.21 35.05
CA MET A 89 2.96 1.87 34.03
C MET A 89 3.70 3.14 33.61
N THR A 90 5.01 3.20 33.87
CA THR A 90 5.80 4.43 33.74
C THR A 90 6.64 4.52 32.47
N GLY A 91 6.73 3.44 31.69
CA GLY A 91 7.53 3.37 30.45
C GLY A 91 6.81 3.92 29.21
N GLY A 92 5.59 4.47 29.38
CA GLY A 92 4.73 4.89 28.28
C GLY A 92 4.02 3.71 27.60
N SER A 93 3.50 3.96 26.41
CA SER A 93 2.77 3.01 25.57
C SER A 93 3.49 2.71 24.26
N LEU A 94 3.03 1.69 23.53
CA LEU A 94 3.51 1.43 22.17
C LEU A 94 3.16 2.61 21.24
N ALA A 95 2.05 3.31 21.46
CA ALA A 95 1.72 4.53 20.71
C ALA A 95 2.81 5.61 20.84
N ASP A 96 3.37 5.79 22.05
CA ASP A 96 4.46 6.75 22.31
C ASP A 96 5.79 6.33 21.68
N ARG A 97 5.96 5.03 21.36
CA ARG A 97 7.11 4.53 20.58
C ARG A 97 6.90 4.78 19.09
N LEU A 98 5.74 4.44 18.54
CA LEU A 98 5.44 4.60 17.11
C LEU A 98 5.49 6.08 16.66
N GLN A 99 5.17 7.03 17.56
CA GLN A 99 5.38 8.46 17.31
C GLN A 99 6.85 8.85 17.05
N LYS A 100 7.81 8.01 17.43
CA LYS A 100 9.26 8.22 17.19
C LYS A 100 9.74 7.57 15.89
N GLY A 101 8.88 6.80 15.22
CA GLY A 101 9.20 6.04 14.01
C GLY A 101 9.03 4.52 14.18
N PRO A 102 9.35 3.74 13.12
CA PRO A 102 9.24 2.29 13.12
C PRO A 102 10.27 1.63 14.05
N LEU A 103 9.92 0.45 14.55
CA LEU A 103 10.74 -0.43 15.37
C LEU A 103 11.47 -1.46 14.50
N ALA A 104 12.61 -1.96 14.99
CA ALA A 104 13.29 -3.08 14.36
C ALA A 104 12.45 -4.37 14.49
N LEU A 105 12.55 -5.28 13.51
CA LEU A 105 11.81 -6.55 13.54
C LEU A 105 12.11 -7.39 14.79
N SER A 106 13.34 -7.36 15.30
CA SER A 106 13.71 -8.02 16.56
C SER A 106 12.99 -7.44 17.79
N GLU A 107 12.74 -6.14 17.82
CA GLU A 107 11.97 -5.49 18.89
C GLU A 107 10.48 -5.84 18.77
N ALA A 108 9.91 -5.71 17.57
CA ALA A 108 8.52 -6.08 17.28
C ALA A 108 8.23 -7.55 17.60
N ALA A 109 9.14 -8.46 17.25
CA ALA A 109 9.08 -9.88 17.56
C ALA A 109 9.15 -10.16 19.07
N SER A 110 10.03 -9.46 19.80
CA SER A 110 10.15 -9.55 21.26
C SER A 110 8.86 -9.09 21.97
N ILE A 111 8.28 -7.96 21.52
CA ILE A 111 6.99 -7.45 22.02
C ILE A 111 5.89 -8.49 21.78
N ILE A 112 5.68 -8.95 20.54
CA ILE A 112 4.63 -9.93 20.20
C ILE A 112 4.82 -11.25 20.95
N SER A 113 6.06 -11.76 21.04
CA SER A 113 6.37 -13.01 21.74
C SER A 113 6.06 -12.96 23.23
N ARG A 114 6.14 -11.79 23.86
CA ARG A 114 5.75 -11.61 25.27
C ARG A 114 4.22 -11.50 25.44
N LEU A 115 3.54 -10.82 24.51
CA LEU A 115 2.10 -10.53 24.63
C LEU A 115 1.22 -11.70 24.16
N ALA A 116 1.68 -12.52 23.21
CA ALA A 116 0.91 -13.62 22.64
C ALA A 116 0.46 -14.69 23.68
N PRO A 117 1.31 -15.17 24.61
CA PRO A 117 0.87 -16.08 25.67
C PRO A 117 -0.24 -15.49 26.56
N ALA A 118 -0.20 -14.18 26.81
CA ALA A 118 -1.22 -13.48 27.60
C ALA A 118 -2.59 -13.48 26.92
N LEU A 119 -2.62 -13.34 25.60
CA LEU A 119 -3.83 -13.39 24.80
C LEU A 119 -4.38 -14.82 24.77
N ASP A 120 -3.53 -15.82 24.49
CA ASP A 120 -3.95 -17.22 24.45
C ASP A 120 -4.47 -17.71 25.83
N GLU A 121 -3.88 -17.25 26.95
CA GLU A 121 -4.40 -17.52 28.30
C GLU A 121 -5.77 -16.87 28.55
N ALA A 122 -5.96 -15.61 28.13
CA ALA A 122 -7.26 -14.96 28.20
C ALA A 122 -8.30 -15.68 27.33
N HIS A 123 -7.93 -16.09 26.11
CA HIS A 123 -8.78 -16.84 25.18
C HIS A 123 -9.20 -18.19 25.78
N ALA A 124 -8.31 -18.89 26.46
CA ALA A 124 -8.61 -20.14 27.17
C ALA A 124 -9.64 -19.96 28.31
N HIS A 125 -9.71 -18.78 28.90
CA HIS A 125 -10.74 -18.39 29.89
C HIS A 125 -12.02 -17.79 29.25
N GLY A 126 -12.13 -17.81 27.91
CA GLY A 126 -13.27 -17.25 27.17
C GLY A 126 -13.27 -15.73 27.09
N ILE A 127 -12.13 -15.08 27.36
CA ILE A 127 -11.96 -13.63 27.38
C ILE A 127 -11.25 -13.22 26.09
N ILE A 128 -11.85 -12.32 25.30
CA ILE A 128 -11.27 -11.78 24.07
C ILE A 128 -11.02 -10.29 24.32
N HIS A 129 -9.88 -9.76 23.90
CA HIS A 129 -9.46 -8.40 24.22
C HIS A 129 -10.33 -7.35 23.51
N ARG A 130 -10.64 -7.54 22.22
CA ARG A 130 -11.59 -6.74 21.38
C ARG A 130 -11.29 -5.25 21.17
N ASP A 131 -10.33 -4.67 21.89
CA ASP A 131 -9.85 -3.30 21.72
C ASP A 131 -8.32 -3.21 21.84
N LEU A 132 -7.59 -4.22 21.35
CA LEU A 132 -6.12 -4.18 21.37
C LEU A 132 -5.65 -3.09 20.39
N LYS A 133 -4.67 -2.27 20.79
CA LYS A 133 -4.15 -1.11 20.01
C LYS A 133 -2.86 -0.59 20.66
N PRO A 134 -2.06 0.26 19.99
CA PRO A 134 -0.78 0.71 20.53
C PRO A 134 -0.87 1.42 21.89
N SER A 135 -1.94 2.16 22.16
CA SER A 135 -2.13 2.82 23.47
C SER A 135 -2.54 1.88 24.61
N ASN A 136 -2.93 0.63 24.30
CA ASN A 136 -3.28 -0.41 25.28
C ASN A 136 -2.11 -1.38 25.56
N ILE A 137 -0.99 -1.26 24.84
CA ILE A 137 0.27 -1.95 25.13
C ILE A 137 1.16 -0.98 25.91
N LEU A 138 1.40 -1.28 27.19
CA LEU A 138 2.10 -0.40 28.13
C LEU A 138 3.44 -1.00 28.57
N PHE A 139 4.40 -0.13 28.86
CA PHE A 139 5.75 -0.52 29.28
C PHE A 139 6.01 -0.10 30.74
N ASP A 140 6.81 -0.90 31.45
CA ASP A 140 7.26 -0.55 32.81
C ASP A 140 8.66 0.11 32.82
N GLN A 141 9.21 0.37 34.01
CA GLN A 141 10.53 0.99 34.19
C GLN A 141 11.69 0.18 33.58
N ARG A 142 11.48 -1.09 33.24
CA ARG A 142 12.47 -1.99 32.64
C ARG A 142 12.17 -2.25 31.18
N ASP A 143 11.44 -1.34 30.54
CA ASP A 143 11.08 -1.40 29.13
C ASP A 143 10.31 -2.66 28.72
N THR A 144 9.64 -3.30 29.70
CA THR A 144 8.97 -4.59 29.52
C THR A 144 7.50 -4.39 29.14
N PRO A 145 6.99 -4.98 28.03
CA PRO A 145 5.61 -4.79 27.59
C PRO A 145 4.56 -5.58 28.38
N PHE A 146 3.36 -4.99 28.52
CA PHE A 146 2.18 -5.54 29.15
C PHE A 146 0.90 -5.14 28.39
N ILE A 147 -0.11 -6.01 28.38
CA ILE A 147 -1.47 -5.72 27.89
C ILE A 147 -2.27 -5.03 28.99
N SER A 148 -2.89 -3.91 28.67
CA SER A 148 -3.88 -3.22 29.50
C SER A 148 -5.24 -3.16 28.80
N ASP A 149 -6.30 -2.87 29.55
CA ASP A 149 -7.59 -2.49 28.95
C ASP A 149 -8.28 -3.55 28.06
N PHE A 150 -8.23 -4.83 28.47
CA PHE A 150 -9.17 -5.87 28.03
C PHE A 150 -10.60 -5.30 28.07
N GLY A 151 -11.31 -5.27 26.94
CA GLY A 151 -12.31 -4.25 26.64
C GLY A 151 -13.61 -4.21 27.49
N ILE A 152 -13.50 -3.73 28.75
CA ILE A 152 -14.48 -3.62 29.87
C ILE A 152 -15.83 -2.89 29.55
N VAL A 153 -16.14 -2.64 28.28
CA VAL A 153 -17.33 -1.87 27.85
C VAL A 153 -17.90 -2.29 26.49
N LYS A 154 -17.23 -3.13 25.68
CA LYS A 154 -17.69 -3.52 24.32
C LYS A 154 -18.56 -4.79 24.28
N LEU A 155 -19.14 -5.20 25.40
CA LEU A 155 -19.96 -6.44 25.48
C LEU A 155 -21.43 -6.28 25.05
N THR A 156 -21.78 -5.25 24.29
CA THR A 156 -23.09 -5.10 23.65
C THR A 156 -23.02 -5.50 22.18
N GLU A 157 -23.48 -6.71 21.87
CA GLU A 157 -23.85 -7.15 20.50
C GLU A 157 -24.90 -6.22 19.85
N GLU A 158 -25.56 -5.40 20.67
CA GLU A 158 -26.51 -4.37 20.27
C GLU A 158 -25.85 -3.03 19.85
N ASP A 159 -24.70 -2.64 20.41
CA ASP A 159 -24.00 -1.36 20.07
C ASP A 159 -22.92 -1.54 18.97
N THR A 160 -22.61 -2.78 18.57
CA THR A 160 -21.77 -3.07 17.39
C THR A 160 -22.50 -2.95 16.06
N LYS A 161 -23.82 -2.72 16.07
CA LYS A 161 -24.56 -2.31 14.87
C LYS A 161 -24.26 -0.85 14.56
N LEU A 162 -24.30 -0.45 13.29
CA LEU A 162 -24.48 0.97 12.97
C LEU A 162 -25.74 1.45 13.69
N THR A 163 -25.60 2.42 14.60
CA THR A 163 -26.78 3.07 15.18
C THR A 163 -27.56 3.76 14.07
N GLU A 164 -28.88 3.94 14.24
CA GLU A 164 -29.73 4.66 13.26
C GLU A 164 -29.26 6.12 13.01
N THR A 165 -28.35 6.63 13.85
CA THR A 165 -27.71 7.94 13.76
C THR A 165 -26.28 7.91 13.17
N GLY A 166 -25.79 6.76 12.71
CA GLY A 166 -24.47 6.60 12.06
C GLY A 166 -23.26 6.64 13.01
N GLY A 167 -23.47 6.55 14.33
CA GLY A 167 -22.41 6.48 15.32
C GLY A 167 -21.93 5.05 15.55
N MET A 168 -20.63 4.81 15.43
CA MET A 168 -20.03 3.51 15.75
C MET A 168 -19.24 3.58 17.06
N VAL A 169 -19.45 2.62 17.96
CA VAL A 169 -18.85 2.63 19.30
C VAL A 169 -17.49 1.91 19.30
N GLY A 170 -16.41 2.68 19.14
CA GLY A 170 -15.03 2.21 19.30
C GLY A 170 -14.07 2.81 18.27
N THR A 171 -12.83 2.31 18.24
CA THR A 171 -11.82 2.68 17.24
C THR A 171 -11.84 1.65 16.08
N PRO A 172 -12.47 1.93 14.92
CA PRO A 172 -12.52 0.99 13.79
C PRO A 172 -11.18 0.42 13.35
N ALA A 173 -10.12 1.23 13.43
CA ALA A 173 -8.78 0.91 12.94
C ALA A 173 -8.25 -0.44 13.44
N TYR A 174 -8.58 -0.85 14.65
CA TYR A 174 -8.05 -2.09 15.22
C TYR A 174 -9.06 -3.25 15.25
N MET A 175 -10.26 -3.05 14.67
CA MET A 175 -11.31 -4.06 14.67
C MET A 175 -11.10 -5.10 13.56
N SER A 176 -11.33 -6.36 13.90
CA SER A 176 -11.42 -7.44 12.92
C SER A 176 -12.70 -7.34 12.06
N PRO A 177 -12.75 -7.95 10.86
CA PRO A 177 -13.92 -7.94 9.97
C PRO A 177 -15.20 -8.38 10.69
N GLU A 178 -15.13 -9.47 11.46
CA GLU A 178 -16.25 -10.04 12.20
C GLU A 178 -16.75 -9.15 13.35
N GLN A 179 -15.88 -8.35 13.97
CA GLN A 179 -16.27 -7.36 14.98
C GLN A 179 -17.08 -6.21 14.38
N ILE A 180 -16.78 -5.83 13.14
CA ILE A 180 -17.47 -4.76 12.41
C ILE A 180 -18.79 -5.27 11.83
N GLN A 181 -18.81 -6.51 11.33
CA GLN A 181 -20.01 -7.13 10.75
C GLN A 181 -21.02 -7.56 11.81
N GLY A 182 -20.59 -7.93 13.02
CA GLY A 182 -21.47 -8.25 14.16
C GLY A 182 -22.43 -9.43 13.92
N ASN A 183 -22.14 -10.28 12.93
CA ASN A 183 -23.03 -11.34 12.43
C ASN A 183 -22.63 -12.75 12.89
N ILE A 184 -21.45 -12.92 13.50
CA ILE A 184 -20.95 -14.20 14.02
C ILE A 184 -20.31 -14.03 15.41
N PRO A 185 -20.31 -15.07 16.27
CA PRO A 185 -19.61 -15.02 17.55
C PRO A 185 -18.10 -14.83 17.37
N LEU A 186 -17.54 -13.89 18.13
CA LEU A 186 -16.11 -13.61 18.16
C LEU A 186 -15.35 -14.72 18.89
N ASP A 187 -14.10 -14.95 18.48
CA ASP A 187 -13.13 -15.82 19.16
C ASP A 187 -11.75 -15.13 19.24
N GLY A 188 -10.74 -15.83 19.75
CA GLY A 188 -9.39 -15.30 19.91
C GLY A 188 -8.72 -14.83 18.61
N ARG A 189 -9.18 -15.30 17.44
CA ARG A 189 -8.62 -14.92 16.13
C ARG A 189 -8.99 -13.49 15.73
N SER A 190 -9.94 -12.86 16.40
CA SER A 190 -10.18 -11.42 16.30
C SER A 190 -8.99 -10.63 16.86
N ASP A 191 -8.41 -11.04 17.99
CA ASP A 191 -7.22 -10.39 18.55
C ASP A 191 -5.95 -10.72 17.73
N ILE A 192 -5.86 -11.91 17.11
CA ILE A 192 -4.78 -12.28 16.18
C ILE A 192 -4.79 -11.38 14.95
N TYR A 193 -5.97 -11.04 14.42
CA TYR A 193 -6.10 -10.06 13.33
C TYR A 193 -5.50 -8.70 13.73
N THR A 194 -5.80 -8.26 14.95
CA THR A 194 -5.23 -7.02 15.51
C THR A 194 -3.73 -7.12 15.78
N LEU A 195 -3.19 -8.28 16.18
CA LEU A 195 -1.74 -8.49 16.24
C LEU A 195 -1.07 -8.38 14.86
N GLY A 196 -1.75 -8.77 13.77
CA GLY A 196 -1.30 -8.54 12.41
C GLY A 196 -1.19 -7.05 12.05
N ILE A 197 -2.18 -6.24 12.45
CA ILE A 197 -2.16 -4.78 12.34
C ILE A 197 -0.96 -4.20 13.11
N LEU A 198 -0.79 -4.63 14.36
CA LEU A 198 0.27 -4.13 15.23
C LEU A 198 1.67 -4.52 14.76
N LEU A 199 1.85 -5.72 14.18
CA LEU A 199 3.11 -6.08 13.54
C LEU A 199 3.41 -5.15 12.36
N PHE A 200 2.43 -4.86 11.51
CA PHE A 200 2.62 -3.91 10.43
C PHE A 200 2.97 -2.51 10.96
N GLU A 201 2.15 -1.94 11.86
CA GLU A 201 2.40 -0.63 12.47
C GLU A 201 3.76 -0.54 13.14
N MET A 202 4.21 -1.59 13.85
CA MET A 202 5.54 -1.58 14.46
C MET A 202 6.67 -1.52 13.43
N LEU A 203 6.50 -2.08 12.24
CA LEU A 203 7.56 -2.11 11.22
C LEU A 203 7.51 -0.90 10.27
N THR A 204 6.39 -0.18 10.20
CA THR A 204 6.17 0.94 9.26
C THR A 204 5.90 2.29 9.93
N ALA A 205 5.50 2.30 11.21
CA ALA A 205 4.86 3.42 11.91
C ALA A 205 3.54 3.92 11.29
N GLU A 206 2.93 3.13 10.40
CA GLU A 206 1.73 3.50 9.65
C GLU A 206 0.61 2.46 9.82
N HIS A 207 -0.64 2.91 9.87
CA HIS A 207 -1.80 2.01 9.94
C HIS A 207 -2.09 1.37 8.56
N PRO A 208 -2.30 0.03 8.45
CA PRO A 208 -2.41 -0.64 7.15
C PRO A 208 -3.63 -0.24 6.32
N TYR A 209 -4.65 0.35 6.96
CA TYR A 209 -5.79 0.96 6.27
C TYR A 209 -5.98 2.40 6.75
N ALA A 210 -5.37 3.35 6.03
CA ALA A 210 -5.65 4.77 6.21
C ALA A 210 -6.84 5.21 5.33
N THR A 211 -7.76 5.98 5.91
CA THR A 211 -8.83 6.77 5.25
C THR A 211 -9.29 7.89 6.17
N ASP A 212 -9.84 8.98 5.62
CA ASP A 212 -10.27 10.15 6.40
C ASP A 212 -11.51 9.91 7.29
N THR A 213 -12.27 8.82 7.05
CA THR A 213 -13.50 8.53 7.80
C THR A 213 -13.40 7.22 8.57
N PRO A 214 -13.92 7.14 9.82
CA PRO A 214 -13.98 5.89 10.58
C PRO A 214 -14.72 4.75 9.85
N ILE A 215 -15.74 5.10 9.05
CA ILE A 215 -16.50 4.16 8.21
C ILE A 215 -15.65 3.65 7.04
N GLY A 216 -14.84 4.49 6.40
CA GLY A 216 -13.90 4.08 5.36
C GLY A 216 -12.92 3.02 5.85
N VAL A 217 -12.35 3.22 7.04
CA VAL A 217 -11.46 2.23 7.68
C VAL A 217 -12.20 0.91 7.91
N ALA A 218 -13.42 0.96 8.45
CA ALA A 218 -14.25 -0.23 8.66
C ALA A 218 -14.57 -0.99 7.36
N VAL A 219 -14.90 -0.29 6.28
CA VAL A 219 -15.11 -0.88 4.94
C VAL A 219 -13.83 -1.55 4.43
N LYS A 220 -12.65 -0.95 4.61
CA LYS A 220 -11.37 -1.58 4.26
C LYS A 220 -11.10 -2.85 5.07
N HIS A 221 -11.37 -2.84 6.38
CA HIS A 221 -11.27 -4.06 7.20
C HIS A 221 -12.17 -5.18 6.71
N ILE A 222 -13.39 -4.89 6.24
CA ILE A 222 -14.27 -5.93 5.66
C ILE A 222 -13.77 -6.40 4.29
N PHE A 223 -13.53 -5.49 3.34
CA PHE A 223 -13.44 -5.84 1.91
C PHE A 223 -12.04 -5.75 1.28
N GLU A 224 -11.16 -4.85 1.74
CA GLU A 224 -9.87 -4.60 1.06
C GLU A 224 -8.76 -5.53 1.58
N PRO A 225 -8.21 -6.48 0.80
CA PRO A 225 -7.15 -7.38 1.28
C PRO A 225 -5.87 -6.61 1.61
N VAL A 226 -5.26 -6.89 2.77
CA VAL A 226 -4.06 -6.16 3.25
C VAL A 226 -2.86 -6.29 2.31
N THR A 227 -2.84 -7.31 1.45
CA THR A 227 -1.78 -7.49 0.45
C THR A 227 -1.60 -6.24 -0.43
N ARG A 228 -2.69 -5.56 -0.80
CA ARG A 228 -2.66 -4.28 -1.55
C ARG A 228 -1.91 -3.17 -0.82
N THR A 229 -1.95 -3.18 0.51
CA THR A 229 -1.12 -2.29 1.34
C THR A 229 0.31 -2.81 1.36
N LEU A 230 0.53 -4.08 1.70
CA LEU A 230 1.86 -4.71 1.82
C LEU A 230 2.71 -4.66 0.54
N ASP A 231 2.09 -4.60 -0.63
CA ASP A 231 2.78 -4.43 -1.92
C ASP A 231 3.49 -3.07 -2.04
N LYS A 232 3.11 -2.08 -1.20
CA LYS A 232 3.75 -0.77 -1.10
C LYS A 232 4.95 -0.72 -0.14
N TYR A 233 5.22 -1.79 0.60
CA TYR A 233 6.29 -1.84 1.61
C TYR A 233 7.31 -2.94 1.25
N PRO A 234 8.05 -2.80 0.13
CA PRO A 234 9.02 -3.81 -0.33
C PRO A 234 10.22 -3.98 0.62
N GLN A 235 10.43 -3.07 1.57
CA GLN A 235 11.38 -3.22 2.67
C GLN A 235 10.97 -4.30 3.68
N LEU A 236 9.69 -4.71 3.69
CA LEU A 236 9.23 -5.87 4.44
C LEU A 236 9.51 -7.13 3.60
N SER A 237 10.30 -8.05 4.14
CA SER A 237 10.61 -9.32 3.48
C SER A 237 9.33 -10.09 3.09
N ASP A 238 9.37 -10.86 2.01
CA ASP A 238 8.20 -11.62 1.54
C ASP A 238 7.57 -12.48 2.64
N ARG A 239 8.41 -13.08 3.49
CA ARG A 239 7.97 -13.86 4.64
C ARG A 239 7.31 -12.97 5.71
N CYS A 240 7.80 -11.75 5.96
CA CYS A 240 7.11 -10.76 6.80
C CYS A 240 5.72 -10.43 6.25
N ARG A 241 5.63 -10.10 4.96
CA ARG A 241 4.38 -9.75 4.28
C ARG A 241 3.38 -10.91 4.31
N GLN A 242 3.84 -12.15 4.11
CA GLN A 242 3.01 -13.35 4.23
C GLN A 242 2.46 -13.56 5.66
N LEU A 243 3.27 -13.32 6.70
CA LEU A 243 2.81 -13.45 8.09
C LEU A 243 1.74 -12.41 8.44
N ILE A 244 1.94 -11.14 8.04
CA ILE A 244 0.94 -10.07 8.23
C ILE A 244 -0.33 -10.38 7.44
N ALA A 245 -0.20 -10.78 6.16
CA ALA A 245 -1.34 -11.13 5.31
C ALA A 245 -2.16 -12.31 5.87
N LYS A 246 -1.50 -13.32 6.44
CA LYS A 246 -2.17 -14.45 7.08
C LYS A 246 -2.84 -14.05 8.39
N ALA A 247 -2.19 -13.27 9.25
CA ALA A 247 -2.81 -12.77 10.48
C ALA A 247 -4.05 -11.92 10.17
N MET A 248 -3.97 -11.07 9.14
CA MET A 248 -5.03 -10.18 8.70
C MET A 248 -5.95 -10.75 7.61
N ALA A 249 -6.02 -12.09 7.46
CA ALA A 249 -6.93 -12.71 6.51
C ALA A 249 -8.39 -12.36 6.84
N LYS A 250 -9.21 -12.09 5.81
CA LYS A 250 -10.60 -11.62 6.01
C LYS A 250 -11.44 -12.68 6.70
N ASN A 251 -11.46 -13.88 6.13
CA ASN A 251 -11.99 -15.06 6.78
C ASN A 251 -11.07 -15.48 7.95
N ARG A 252 -11.65 -15.68 9.13
CA ARG A 252 -10.90 -16.04 10.34
C ARG A 252 -10.28 -17.44 10.28
N GLU A 253 -10.87 -18.35 9.51
CA GLU A 253 -10.36 -19.73 9.40
C GLU A 253 -9.01 -19.80 8.65
N ASP A 254 -8.70 -18.77 7.85
CA ASP A 254 -7.43 -18.66 7.12
C ASP A 254 -6.29 -18.06 7.99
N ARG A 255 -6.60 -17.59 9.21
CA ARG A 255 -5.65 -16.98 10.16
C ARG A 255 -4.84 -18.04 10.94
N PHE A 256 -4.03 -17.58 11.87
CA PHE A 256 -3.39 -18.47 12.86
C PHE A 256 -4.41 -18.99 13.87
N ALA A 257 -4.21 -20.22 14.34
CA ALA A 257 -5.10 -20.84 15.32
C ALA A 257 -4.98 -20.21 16.72
N THR A 258 -3.78 -19.73 17.09
CA THR A 258 -3.47 -19.10 18.37
C THR A 258 -2.48 -17.93 18.18
N ALA A 259 -2.43 -17.02 19.14
CA ALA A 259 -1.50 -15.89 19.11
C ALA A 259 -0.04 -16.35 19.23
N VAL A 260 0.24 -17.40 20.03
CA VAL A 260 1.59 -17.98 20.14
C VAL A 260 2.07 -18.58 18.82
N ALA A 261 1.20 -19.21 18.03
CA ALA A 261 1.56 -19.74 16.72
C ALA A 261 1.94 -18.63 15.71
N PHE A 262 1.31 -17.46 15.81
CA PHE A 262 1.73 -16.27 15.06
C PHE A 262 3.09 -15.76 15.56
N ALA A 263 3.23 -15.57 16.88
CA ALA A 263 4.44 -15.04 17.49
C ALA A 263 5.70 -15.87 17.21
N GLN A 264 5.59 -17.20 17.24
CA GLN A 264 6.69 -18.11 16.92
C GLN A 264 7.28 -17.84 15.53
N LEU A 265 6.45 -17.69 14.50
CA LEU A 265 6.93 -17.44 13.13
C LEU A 265 7.51 -16.03 12.96
N VAL A 266 7.01 -15.04 13.70
CA VAL A 266 7.58 -13.67 13.73
C VAL A 266 8.97 -13.70 14.40
N GLN A 267 9.12 -14.47 15.48
CA GLN A 267 10.40 -14.66 16.18
C GLN A 267 11.41 -15.47 15.34
N GLU A 268 10.96 -16.50 14.61
CA GLU A 268 11.78 -17.20 13.62
C GLU A 268 12.27 -16.24 12.54
N LEU A 269 11.39 -15.39 12.00
CA LEU A 269 11.77 -14.42 10.96
C LEU A 269 12.85 -13.45 11.48
N ALA A 270 12.63 -12.86 12.65
CA ALA A 270 13.61 -11.97 13.29
C ALA A 270 14.96 -12.66 13.55
N THR A 271 14.94 -13.95 13.88
CA THR A 271 16.16 -14.74 14.12
C THR A 271 16.90 -15.04 12.81
N ASN A 272 16.18 -15.36 11.74
CA ASN A 272 16.76 -15.64 10.43
C ASN A 272 17.36 -14.38 9.77
N GLU A 273 16.68 -13.25 9.86
CA GLU A 273 17.19 -11.95 9.36
C GLU A 273 18.39 -11.44 10.19
N ALA A 274 18.53 -11.86 11.45
CA ALA A 274 19.72 -11.61 12.25
C ALA A 274 20.92 -12.53 11.91
N GLN A 275 20.66 -13.73 11.39
CA GLN A 275 21.70 -14.70 10.98
C GLN A 275 22.21 -14.46 9.55
N HIS A 276 21.35 -13.97 8.67
CA HIS A 276 21.72 -13.42 7.37
C HIS A 276 21.46 -11.90 7.36
N PRO A 277 22.36 -11.09 7.94
CA PRO A 277 22.18 -9.65 7.98
C PRO A 277 22.23 -9.08 6.56
N SER A 278 21.05 -8.79 6.00
CA SER A 278 20.91 -7.69 5.05
C SER A 278 21.56 -6.44 5.66
N PRO A 279 22.21 -5.58 4.85
CA PRO A 279 22.94 -4.43 5.38
C PRO A 279 22.02 -3.57 6.26
N PRO A 280 22.54 -3.04 7.38
CA PRO A 280 21.71 -2.52 8.46
C PRO A 280 20.81 -1.38 8.00
N ILE A 281 19.61 -1.30 8.60
CA ILE A 281 18.73 -0.14 8.52
C ILE A 281 19.41 1.04 9.25
N VAL A 282 20.33 1.69 8.54
CA VAL A 282 20.85 3.00 8.89
C VAL A 282 20.07 4.01 8.09
N ALA A 283 19.51 5.01 8.76
CA ALA A 283 18.92 6.18 8.11
C ALA A 283 20.02 6.96 7.38
N ALA A 284 20.32 6.55 6.15
CA ALA A 284 21.25 7.24 5.27
C ALA A 284 20.58 8.50 4.75
N ALA A 285 20.85 9.64 5.42
CA ALA A 285 20.57 10.96 4.90
C ALA A 285 21.46 11.26 3.67
N GLY A 286 21.06 10.68 2.55
CA GLY A 286 21.60 10.86 1.22
C GLY A 286 20.49 10.45 0.26
N ALA A 287 19.59 11.38 -0.05
CA ALA A 287 18.33 11.08 -0.71
C ALA A 287 18.57 10.46 -2.09
N SER A 288 18.36 9.15 -2.20
CA SER A 288 18.21 8.51 -3.50
C SER A 288 17.01 9.12 -4.20
N LYS A 289 17.22 9.60 -5.44
CA LYS A 289 16.19 10.15 -6.32
C LYS A 289 15.07 9.12 -6.50
N ARG A 290 13.89 9.39 -5.93
CA ARG A 290 12.71 8.52 -6.12
C ARG A 290 12.16 8.72 -7.53
N ARG A 291 11.70 7.65 -8.15
CA ARG A 291 11.07 7.65 -9.48
C ARG A 291 9.65 7.11 -9.33
N LEU A 292 8.67 8.01 -9.42
CA LEU A 292 7.26 7.72 -9.14
C LEU A 292 6.46 7.68 -10.45
N ALA A 293 5.49 6.79 -10.58
CA ALA A 293 4.56 6.81 -11.71
C ALA A 293 3.10 6.74 -11.24
N LEU A 294 2.24 7.48 -11.93
CA LEU A 294 0.79 7.47 -11.74
C LEU A 294 0.12 7.13 -13.08
N LEU A 295 -0.37 5.91 -13.20
CA LEU A 295 -1.09 5.43 -14.37
C LEU A 295 -2.59 5.57 -14.15
N ILE A 296 -3.28 6.30 -15.03
CA ILE A 296 -4.72 6.55 -14.97
C ILE A 296 -5.32 5.99 -16.26
N ASN A 297 -6.05 4.88 -16.17
CA ASN A 297 -6.70 4.21 -17.30
C ASN A 297 -8.21 4.32 -17.17
N ASN A 298 -8.82 5.24 -17.92
CA ASN A 298 -10.28 5.38 -17.98
C ASN A 298 -10.76 4.88 -19.33
N ASN A 299 -11.31 3.67 -19.35
CA ASN A 299 -11.83 2.96 -20.52
C ASN A 299 -13.26 2.40 -20.31
N GLN A 300 -13.87 2.69 -19.15
CA GLN A 300 -15.27 2.45 -18.86
C GLN A 300 -15.91 3.76 -18.41
N TYR A 301 -17.09 4.05 -18.96
CA TYR A 301 -17.86 5.26 -18.71
C TYR A 301 -19.31 4.87 -18.42
N GLN A 302 -19.91 5.45 -17.37
CA GLN A 302 -21.34 5.26 -17.09
C GLN A 302 -22.21 5.95 -18.16
N ASP A 303 -21.64 6.91 -18.89
CA ASP A 303 -22.31 7.66 -19.93
C ASP A 303 -22.54 6.86 -21.22
N ASN A 304 -23.80 6.84 -21.66
CA ASN A 304 -24.30 6.10 -22.82
C ASN A 304 -23.74 6.53 -24.19
N ILE A 305 -23.05 7.67 -24.25
CA ILE A 305 -22.38 8.20 -25.45
C ILE A 305 -20.89 7.90 -25.37
N LEU A 306 -20.23 8.23 -24.26
CA LEU A 306 -18.79 7.98 -24.07
C LEU A 306 -18.45 6.48 -24.15
N THR A 307 -19.28 5.61 -23.57
CA THR A 307 -19.07 4.15 -23.60
C THR A 307 -19.11 3.52 -25.00
N LYS A 308 -19.49 4.27 -26.04
CA LYS A 308 -19.55 3.84 -27.44
C LYS A 308 -18.41 4.39 -28.29
N LEU A 309 -17.55 5.24 -27.74
CA LEU A 309 -16.41 5.82 -28.44
C LEU A 309 -15.24 4.84 -28.46
N THR A 310 -14.47 4.80 -29.55
CA THR A 310 -13.17 4.14 -29.56
C THR A 310 -12.20 4.99 -28.73
N HIS A 311 -11.73 4.43 -27.63
CA HIS A 311 -10.67 5.01 -26.80
C HIS A 311 -9.45 4.09 -26.81
N PRO A 312 -8.24 4.61 -26.52
CA PRO A 312 -7.07 3.81 -26.22
C PRO A 312 -7.35 2.77 -25.14
N THR A 313 -6.68 1.62 -25.26
CA THR A 313 -6.66 0.59 -24.21
C THR A 313 -5.22 0.45 -23.74
N MET A 314 -4.91 1.05 -22.59
CA MET A 314 -3.62 0.86 -21.94
C MET A 314 -3.59 -0.54 -21.31
N PRO A 315 -2.64 -1.43 -21.67
CA PRO A 315 -2.40 -2.68 -20.95
C PRO A 315 -1.72 -2.35 -19.61
N THR A 316 -2.50 -1.89 -18.65
CA THR A 316 -2.01 -1.25 -17.41
C THR A 316 -1.07 -2.14 -16.61
N ASN A 317 -1.38 -3.43 -16.50
CA ASN A 317 -0.54 -4.40 -15.80
C ASN A 317 0.83 -4.57 -16.45
N GLU A 318 0.89 -4.60 -17.79
CA GLU A 318 2.14 -4.75 -18.55
C GLU A 318 2.99 -3.48 -18.41
N LEU A 319 2.39 -2.30 -18.60
CA LEU A 319 3.10 -1.03 -18.39
C LEU A 319 3.60 -0.89 -16.95
N ALA A 320 2.75 -1.18 -15.96
CA ALA A 320 3.13 -1.10 -14.55
C ALA A 320 4.23 -2.10 -14.18
N GLN A 321 4.22 -3.31 -14.76
CA GLN A 321 5.28 -4.28 -14.57
C GLN A 321 6.61 -3.78 -15.15
N VAL A 322 6.61 -3.28 -16.39
CA VAL A 322 7.82 -2.78 -17.08
C VAL A 322 8.39 -1.53 -16.40
N LEU A 323 7.54 -0.64 -15.87
CA LEU A 323 7.97 0.52 -15.09
C LEU A 323 8.57 0.12 -13.74
N ARG A 324 8.01 -0.89 -13.04
CA ARG A 324 8.57 -1.39 -11.76
C ARG A 324 9.84 -2.24 -11.95
N ASP A 325 10.07 -2.82 -13.13
CA ASP A 325 11.16 -3.77 -13.37
C ASP A 325 12.53 -3.16 -13.02
N PRO A 326 13.31 -3.77 -12.09
CA PRO A 326 14.60 -3.25 -11.66
C PRO A 326 15.69 -3.22 -12.74
N ALA A 327 15.57 -4.03 -13.79
CA ALA A 327 16.49 -4.04 -14.94
C ALA A 327 16.08 -3.04 -16.02
N ILE A 328 14.80 -2.63 -16.05
CA ILE A 328 14.24 -1.77 -17.10
C ILE A 328 13.75 -0.45 -16.50
N GLY A 329 12.49 -0.37 -16.05
CA GLY A 329 11.84 0.89 -15.71
C GLY A 329 12.39 1.56 -14.45
N ARG A 330 12.74 0.79 -13.39
CA ARG A 330 13.25 1.29 -12.10
C ARG A 330 12.44 2.46 -11.50
N PHE A 331 11.11 2.38 -11.55
CA PHE A 331 10.23 3.25 -10.77
C PHE A 331 10.00 2.62 -9.38
N ASP A 332 10.35 3.36 -8.34
CA ASP A 332 10.21 2.93 -6.93
C ASP A 332 8.74 2.81 -6.53
N GLU A 333 7.87 3.64 -7.12
CA GLU A 333 6.42 3.55 -6.96
C GLU A 333 5.74 3.61 -8.33
N VAL A 334 4.75 2.75 -8.55
CA VAL A 334 3.81 2.86 -9.68
C VAL A 334 2.40 2.69 -9.15
N THR A 335 1.71 3.81 -8.91
CA THR A 335 0.30 3.86 -8.53
C THR A 335 -0.57 3.76 -9.78
N VAL A 336 -1.66 3.00 -9.68
CA VAL A 336 -2.57 2.67 -10.79
C VAL A 336 -4.00 2.98 -10.39
N LEU A 337 -4.71 3.71 -11.25
CA LEU A 337 -6.16 3.95 -11.17
C LEU A 337 -6.80 3.41 -12.44
N GLU A 338 -7.72 2.46 -12.31
CA GLU A 338 -8.51 1.94 -13.43
C GLU A 338 -9.99 2.28 -13.23
N ASN A 339 -10.56 3.06 -14.14
CA ASN A 339 -11.99 3.38 -14.16
C ASN A 339 -12.52 3.95 -12.84
N GLU A 340 -11.77 4.86 -12.24
CA GLU A 340 -12.14 5.53 -10.98
C GLU A 340 -12.99 6.79 -11.23
N SER A 341 -13.64 7.29 -10.17
CA SER A 341 -14.42 8.54 -10.24
C SER A 341 -13.54 9.79 -10.29
N THR A 342 -14.10 10.90 -10.77
CA THR A 342 -13.44 12.23 -10.74
C THR A 342 -12.92 12.57 -9.35
N GLU A 343 -13.67 12.28 -8.27
CA GLU A 343 -13.25 12.59 -6.90
C GLU A 343 -12.00 11.80 -6.49
N ILE A 344 -12.00 10.48 -6.73
CA ILE A 344 -10.88 9.59 -6.37
C ILE A 344 -9.63 9.98 -7.16
N ILE A 345 -9.76 10.17 -8.48
CA ILE A 345 -8.62 10.53 -9.33
C ILE A 345 -8.04 11.89 -8.91
N ARG A 346 -8.88 12.91 -8.67
CA ARG A 346 -8.38 14.22 -8.22
C ARG A 346 -7.64 14.12 -6.90
N ARG A 347 -8.21 13.41 -5.92
CA ARG A 347 -7.59 13.18 -4.61
C ARG A 347 -6.22 12.49 -4.73
N VAL A 348 -6.11 11.47 -5.57
CA VAL A 348 -4.85 10.74 -5.77
C VAL A 348 -3.82 11.61 -6.49
N ILE A 349 -4.21 12.41 -7.49
CA ILE A 349 -3.31 13.36 -8.16
C ILE A 349 -2.73 14.38 -7.15
N SER A 350 -3.58 15.03 -6.33
CA SER A 350 -3.11 15.98 -5.32
C SER A 350 -2.18 15.32 -4.30
N HIS A 351 -2.50 14.11 -3.83
CA HIS A 351 -1.66 13.40 -2.86
C HIS A 351 -0.31 12.94 -3.45
N PHE A 352 -0.32 12.35 -4.64
CA PHE A 352 0.86 11.89 -5.37
C PHE A 352 1.85 13.03 -5.64
N LEU A 353 1.34 14.22 -5.97
CA LEU A 353 2.18 15.39 -6.25
C LEU A 353 2.63 16.13 -4.98
N ALA A 354 1.84 16.10 -3.89
CA ALA A 354 2.17 16.78 -2.64
C ALA A 354 3.33 16.14 -1.85
N ASP A 355 3.60 14.82 -1.97
CA ASP A 355 4.74 14.17 -1.30
C ASP A 355 6.07 14.30 -2.09
N THR A 356 6.04 14.86 -3.30
CA THR A 356 7.25 14.99 -4.12
C THR A 356 8.29 15.93 -3.51
N LYS A 357 9.56 15.61 -3.69
CA LYS A 357 10.73 16.39 -3.25
C LYS A 357 11.56 16.81 -4.47
N GLU A 358 12.40 17.83 -4.31
CA GLU A 358 13.18 18.42 -5.41
C GLU A 358 13.99 17.40 -6.23
N GLN A 359 14.63 16.43 -5.56
CA GLN A 359 15.41 15.38 -6.23
C GLN A 359 14.59 14.26 -6.88
N ASP A 360 13.27 14.19 -6.65
CA ASP A 360 12.43 13.13 -7.20
C ASP A 360 12.11 13.39 -8.69
N ALA A 361 11.78 12.33 -9.41
CA ALA A 361 11.23 12.38 -10.76
C ALA A 361 9.89 11.65 -10.82
N TYR A 362 8.95 12.11 -11.65
CA TYR A 362 7.71 11.38 -11.85
C TYR A 362 7.19 11.32 -13.28
N LEU A 363 6.38 10.29 -13.55
CA LEU A 363 5.65 10.06 -14.79
C LEU A 363 4.14 9.91 -14.50
N ILE A 364 3.34 10.90 -14.89
CA ILE A 364 1.89 10.73 -14.97
C ILE A 364 1.56 10.20 -16.37
N TYR A 365 0.82 9.10 -16.47
CA TYR A 365 0.37 8.52 -17.73
C TYR A 365 -1.15 8.42 -17.70
N ILE A 366 -1.83 9.15 -18.59
CA ILE A 366 -3.29 9.19 -18.65
C ILE A 366 -3.75 8.60 -19.98
N ALA A 367 -4.54 7.54 -19.92
CA ALA A 367 -5.16 6.89 -21.07
C ALA A 367 -6.69 6.95 -20.98
N GLY A 368 -7.34 7.17 -22.12
CA GLY A 368 -8.81 7.19 -22.20
C GLY A 368 -9.37 8.22 -23.18
N HIS A 369 -10.34 9.00 -22.72
CA HIS A 369 -11.03 10.01 -23.53
C HIS A 369 -10.87 11.41 -22.93
N ALA A 370 -10.65 12.41 -23.77
CA ALA A 370 -10.46 13.79 -23.36
C ALA A 370 -11.29 14.74 -24.24
N VAL A 371 -11.86 15.77 -23.63
CA VAL A 371 -12.87 16.62 -24.27
C VAL A 371 -12.52 18.09 -24.15
N PHE A 372 -12.54 18.78 -25.28
CA PHE A 372 -12.48 20.24 -25.31
C PHE A 372 -13.87 20.84 -25.14
N ASP A 373 -14.04 21.71 -24.15
CA ASP A 373 -15.26 22.49 -24.00
C ASP A 373 -15.37 23.60 -25.06
N ALA A 374 -16.55 24.22 -25.16
CA ALA A 374 -16.80 25.29 -26.12
C ALA A 374 -15.96 26.58 -25.91
N ARG A 375 -15.15 26.66 -24.85
CA ARG A 375 -14.15 27.73 -24.60
C ARG A 375 -12.71 27.28 -24.91
N GLY A 376 -12.54 26.07 -25.46
CA GLY A 376 -11.23 25.49 -25.76
C GLY A 376 -10.49 24.93 -24.54
N ARG A 377 -11.17 24.73 -23.40
CA ARG A 377 -10.55 24.15 -22.20
C ARG A 377 -10.62 22.63 -22.25
N LEU A 378 -9.50 21.97 -21.97
CA LEU A 378 -9.40 20.52 -21.96
C LEU A 378 -9.89 19.92 -20.62
N PHE A 379 -10.68 18.86 -20.72
CA PHE A 379 -11.13 18.02 -19.62
C PHE A 379 -10.78 16.56 -19.93
N LEU A 380 -10.48 15.77 -18.89
CA LEU A 380 -10.19 14.34 -18.97
C LEU A 380 -11.40 13.59 -18.41
N ALA A 381 -11.90 12.61 -19.16
CA ALA A 381 -13.03 11.80 -18.73
C ALA A 381 -12.60 10.73 -17.70
N SER A 382 -13.56 10.35 -16.87
CA SER A 382 -13.49 9.38 -15.76
C SER A 382 -14.80 8.60 -15.69
N LEU A 383 -14.91 7.61 -14.80
CA LEU A 383 -16.06 6.68 -14.75
C LEU A 383 -17.43 7.40 -14.73
N ASP A 384 -17.54 8.46 -13.95
CA ASP A 384 -18.73 9.27 -13.68
C ASP A 384 -18.89 10.49 -14.61
N THR A 385 -18.04 10.62 -15.64
CA THR A 385 -18.14 11.73 -16.59
C THR A 385 -19.37 11.61 -17.48
N GLU A 386 -20.27 12.59 -17.39
CA GLU A 386 -21.43 12.73 -18.27
C GLU A 386 -21.07 13.60 -19.48
N HIS A 387 -21.56 13.25 -20.67
CA HIS A 387 -21.28 14.03 -21.88
C HIS A 387 -21.87 15.46 -21.81
N ASP A 388 -23.07 15.64 -21.24
CA ASP A 388 -23.67 16.97 -21.13
C ASP A 388 -23.13 17.80 -19.95
N LEU A 389 -22.58 17.16 -18.91
CA LEU A 389 -22.08 17.81 -17.68
C LEU A 389 -20.55 17.75 -17.50
N LEU A 390 -19.79 17.83 -18.59
CA LEU A 390 -18.30 17.93 -18.61
C LEU A 390 -17.68 18.89 -17.58
N ARG A 391 -18.42 19.89 -17.11
CA ARG A 391 -17.93 20.89 -16.14
C ARG A 391 -18.03 20.45 -14.67
N ALA A 392 -18.81 19.41 -14.38
CA ALA A 392 -19.08 18.93 -13.02
C ALA A 392 -18.39 17.59 -12.74
N THR A 393 -18.42 16.66 -13.70
CA THR A 393 -17.97 15.26 -13.50
C THR A 393 -16.81 14.84 -14.42
N ALA A 394 -16.06 15.79 -14.96
CA ALA A 394 -14.79 15.52 -15.65
C ALA A 394 -13.64 16.30 -14.99
N ILE A 395 -12.42 15.77 -15.10
CA ILE A 395 -11.24 16.36 -14.48
C ILE A 395 -10.70 17.49 -15.38
N PRO A 396 -10.66 18.76 -14.93
CA PRO A 396 -10.09 19.82 -15.75
C PRO A 396 -8.58 19.60 -15.93
N ALA A 397 -8.06 19.70 -17.16
CA ALA A 397 -6.61 19.62 -17.39
C ALA A 397 -5.83 20.68 -16.59
N ALA A 398 -6.43 21.86 -16.41
CA ALA A 398 -5.89 22.93 -15.57
C ALA A 398 -5.69 22.51 -14.10
N PHE A 399 -6.54 21.66 -13.53
CA PHE A 399 -6.35 21.14 -12.17
C PHE A 399 -5.08 20.28 -12.09
N VAL A 400 -4.90 19.36 -13.05
CA VAL A 400 -3.68 18.53 -13.13
C VAL A 400 -2.44 19.40 -13.35
N ALA A 401 -2.53 20.44 -14.19
CA ALA A 401 -1.45 21.39 -14.42
C ALA A 401 -1.09 22.19 -13.16
N ASP A 402 -2.08 22.68 -12.40
CA ASP A 402 -1.88 23.43 -11.16
C ASP A 402 -1.27 22.56 -10.04
N GLU A 403 -1.68 21.29 -9.92
CA GLU A 403 -1.08 20.33 -8.99
C GLU A 403 0.38 20.02 -9.39
N MET A 404 0.66 19.80 -10.68
CA MET A 404 2.03 19.60 -11.17
C MET A 404 2.90 20.86 -11.00
N ASP A 405 2.30 22.06 -11.09
CA ASP A 405 2.96 23.34 -10.82
C ASP A 405 3.24 23.56 -9.32
N SER A 406 2.54 22.83 -8.44
CA SER A 406 2.68 22.88 -6.98
C SER A 406 3.60 21.79 -6.41
N SER A 407 3.86 20.72 -7.17
CA SER A 407 4.82 19.67 -6.83
C SER A 407 6.26 20.21 -6.76
N GLN A 408 7.09 19.66 -5.87
CA GLN A 408 8.50 20.06 -5.77
C GLN A 408 9.43 19.34 -6.75
N ALA A 409 8.99 18.26 -7.40
CA ALA A 409 9.85 17.44 -8.26
C ALA A 409 10.45 18.24 -9.42
N ALA A 410 11.78 18.17 -9.59
CA ALA A 410 12.50 18.84 -10.68
C ALA A 410 12.30 18.17 -12.05
N GLU A 411 11.99 16.86 -12.08
CA GLU A 411 11.75 16.10 -13.30
C GLU A 411 10.28 15.64 -13.37
N GLN A 412 9.51 16.28 -14.24
CA GLN A 412 8.08 16.06 -14.37
C GLN A 412 7.75 15.56 -15.78
N ALA A 413 7.18 14.36 -15.92
CA ALA A 413 6.68 13.84 -17.19
C ALA A 413 5.17 13.63 -17.15
N LEU A 414 4.49 13.99 -18.25
CA LEU A 414 3.08 13.71 -18.49
C LEU A 414 2.91 13.07 -19.87
N VAL A 415 2.28 11.91 -19.94
CA VAL A 415 1.86 11.26 -21.20
C VAL A 415 0.34 11.24 -21.27
N LEU A 416 -0.20 11.65 -22.42
CA LEU A 416 -1.63 11.68 -22.71
C LEU A 416 -1.91 10.76 -23.90
N ASP A 417 -2.32 9.52 -23.62
CA ASP A 417 -2.82 8.57 -24.62
C ASP A 417 -4.35 8.62 -24.67
N CYS A 418 -4.89 9.73 -25.19
CA CYS A 418 -6.32 9.99 -25.21
C CYS A 418 -6.89 10.07 -26.64
N SER A 419 -8.12 9.56 -26.80
CA SER A 419 -9.03 10.00 -27.86
C SER A 419 -9.54 11.40 -27.53
N TYR A 420 -9.45 12.35 -28.47
CA TYR A 420 -9.90 13.72 -28.27
C TYR A 420 -11.25 13.99 -28.93
N SER A 421 -12.19 14.58 -28.20
CA SER A 421 -13.42 15.14 -28.76
C SER A 421 -13.58 16.64 -28.50
N ASN A 422 -14.55 17.25 -29.19
CA ASN A 422 -14.97 18.62 -28.93
C ASN A 422 -16.47 18.68 -28.65
N SER A 423 -16.85 19.21 -27.48
CA SER A 423 -18.24 19.58 -27.21
C SER A 423 -18.50 20.95 -27.83
N SER A 424 -19.03 20.95 -29.06
CA SER A 424 -19.33 22.21 -29.75
C SER A 424 -20.38 23.01 -28.96
N ASN A 425 -20.19 24.33 -28.84
CA ASN A 425 -21.36 25.19 -28.71
C ASN A 425 -22.16 25.01 -30.01
N TYR A 426 -23.48 24.82 -29.89
CA TYR A 426 -24.42 24.50 -30.98
C TYR A 426 -24.48 25.48 -32.20
N HIS A 427 -23.57 26.45 -32.28
CA HIS A 427 -23.54 27.55 -33.23
C HIS A 427 -22.13 27.89 -33.78
N ALA A 428 -21.13 27.01 -33.66
CA ALA A 428 -19.79 27.23 -34.21
C ALA A 428 -19.57 26.49 -35.56
N PRO A 429 -19.85 27.10 -36.74
CA PRO A 429 -19.54 26.49 -38.02
C PRO A 429 -18.02 26.39 -38.22
N GLY A 430 -17.53 25.20 -38.58
CA GLY A 430 -16.12 25.00 -38.98
C GLY A 430 -15.29 24.04 -38.12
N LEU A 431 -15.86 23.34 -37.14
CA LEU A 431 -15.17 22.19 -36.54
C LEU A 431 -15.33 20.95 -37.43
N LEU A 432 -14.20 20.32 -37.77
CA LEU A 432 -14.10 19.04 -38.47
C LEU A 432 -13.12 18.13 -37.72
N VAL A 433 -13.33 16.83 -37.86
CA VAL A 433 -12.42 15.77 -37.38
C VAL A 433 -11.05 15.98 -38.03
N GLY A 434 -9.97 15.67 -37.31
CA GLY A 434 -8.59 15.90 -37.75
C GLY A 434 -8.04 17.30 -37.43
N LYS A 435 -8.82 18.20 -36.82
CA LYS A 435 -8.29 19.47 -36.29
C LYS A 435 -7.21 19.18 -35.23
N VAL A 436 -6.08 19.87 -35.33
CA VAL A 436 -4.96 19.74 -34.37
C VAL A 436 -5.39 20.14 -32.96
N VAL A 437 -5.01 19.31 -32.00
CA VAL A 437 -5.15 19.46 -30.55
C VAL A 437 -3.87 20.07 -29.98
N ASP A 438 -4.02 21.18 -29.29
CA ASP A 438 -2.96 21.80 -28.50
C ASP A 438 -3.16 21.45 -27.01
N THR A 439 -2.48 20.40 -26.55
CA THR A 439 -2.36 20.09 -25.13
C THR A 439 -1.34 20.98 -24.43
N GLN A 440 -0.34 21.53 -25.13
CA GLN A 440 0.72 22.33 -24.53
C GLN A 440 0.12 23.53 -23.80
N ALA A 441 -0.80 24.26 -24.46
CA ALA A 441 -1.53 25.38 -23.86
C ALA A 441 -2.29 25.02 -22.56
N SER A 442 -2.70 23.75 -22.39
CA SER A 442 -3.41 23.29 -21.18
C SER A 442 -2.50 22.98 -19.99
N PHE A 443 -1.20 22.74 -20.22
CA PHE A 443 -0.26 22.23 -19.20
C PHE A 443 1.02 23.06 -19.03
N SER A 444 1.29 24.05 -19.90
CA SER A 444 2.50 24.89 -19.87
C SER A 444 2.38 26.15 -19.00
N HIS A 445 1.40 26.22 -18.10
CA HIS A 445 0.91 27.50 -17.57
C HIS A 445 1.86 28.20 -16.58
N LYS A 446 2.73 27.48 -15.85
CA LYS A 446 3.70 28.08 -14.91
C LYS A 446 5.06 27.38 -14.87
N SER A 447 5.14 26.04 -14.84
CA SER A 447 6.43 25.31 -14.80
C SER A 447 7.09 25.15 -16.17
N GLN A 448 8.33 25.64 -16.31
CA GLN A 448 9.19 25.33 -17.46
C GLN A 448 9.96 23.99 -17.29
N GLN A 449 9.67 23.17 -16.28
CA GLN A 449 10.45 21.96 -15.96
C GLN A 449 9.83 20.64 -16.46
N ARG A 450 8.59 20.64 -16.98
CA ARG A 450 7.90 19.42 -17.42
C ARG A 450 8.07 19.07 -18.90
N ILE A 451 8.07 17.77 -19.19
CA ILE A 451 7.93 17.20 -20.53
C ILE A 451 6.50 16.66 -20.68
N ILE A 452 5.81 17.03 -21.77
CA ILE A 452 4.45 16.60 -22.09
C ILE A 452 4.49 15.83 -23.41
N VAL A 453 4.01 14.58 -23.40
CA VAL A 453 3.83 13.74 -24.58
C VAL A 453 2.34 13.57 -24.84
N THR A 454 1.92 13.79 -26.09
CA THR A 454 0.56 13.54 -26.55
C THR A 454 0.62 12.44 -27.60
N ALA A 455 -0.06 11.31 -27.36
CA ALA A 455 -0.04 10.18 -28.28
C ALA A 455 -0.79 10.45 -29.59
N ASN A 456 -1.83 11.28 -29.57
CA ASN A 456 -2.59 11.69 -30.75
C ASN A 456 -2.86 13.20 -30.72
N ASN A 457 -2.32 13.96 -31.66
CA ASN A 457 -2.45 15.40 -31.70
C ASN A 457 -3.70 15.92 -32.41
N SER A 458 -4.78 15.15 -32.59
CA SER A 458 -5.94 15.58 -33.38
C SER A 458 -7.30 15.15 -32.83
N ILE A 459 -8.32 16.00 -33.04
CA ILE A 459 -9.70 15.76 -32.62
C ILE A 459 -10.29 14.63 -33.45
N GLN A 460 -10.61 13.51 -32.80
CA GLN A 460 -11.17 12.31 -33.42
C GLN A 460 -12.70 12.36 -33.53
N TYR A 461 -13.36 13.07 -32.61
CA TYR A 461 -14.82 13.10 -32.50
C TYR A 461 -15.38 14.50 -32.29
N ILE A 462 -16.55 14.78 -32.86
CA ILE A 462 -17.32 16.00 -32.64
C ILE A 462 -18.72 15.63 -32.16
N TRP A 463 -19.22 16.35 -31.17
CA TRP A 463 -20.56 16.17 -30.62
C TRP A 463 -21.54 17.18 -31.23
N GLY A 464 -22.65 16.69 -31.77
CA GLY A 464 -23.70 17.50 -32.40
C GLY A 464 -25.11 17.01 -32.05
N LYS A 465 -26.13 17.82 -32.39
CA LYS A 465 -27.55 17.57 -32.02
C LYS A 465 -28.12 16.23 -32.49
N THR A 466 -27.55 15.65 -33.54
CA THR A 466 -28.02 14.42 -34.18
C THR A 466 -27.13 13.20 -33.91
N GLY A 467 -26.10 13.35 -33.08
CA GLY A 467 -25.17 12.27 -32.71
C GLY A 467 -23.69 12.69 -32.72
N ILE A 468 -22.83 11.67 -32.62
CA ILE A 468 -21.36 11.81 -32.73
C ILE A 468 -20.97 11.75 -34.20
N ILE A 469 -20.02 12.59 -34.61
CA ILE A 469 -19.36 12.53 -35.92
C ILE A 469 -17.87 12.26 -35.69
N GLY A 470 -17.30 11.32 -36.45
CA GLY A 470 -15.89 10.95 -36.40
C GLY A 470 -15.63 9.52 -35.96
N GLN A 471 -14.39 9.07 -36.10
CA GLN A 471 -13.93 7.73 -35.81
C GLN A 471 -12.46 7.78 -35.41
N ALA A 472 -12.10 7.25 -34.24
CA ALA A 472 -10.72 6.98 -33.87
C ALA A 472 -10.36 5.52 -34.18
N ASN A 473 -9.08 5.30 -34.47
CA ASN A 473 -8.47 3.98 -34.38
C ASN A 473 -7.97 3.74 -32.94
N PRO A 474 -7.84 2.47 -32.50
CA PRO A 474 -7.11 2.15 -31.27
C PRO A 474 -5.70 2.72 -31.33
N SER A 475 -5.23 3.29 -30.21
CA SER A 475 -3.86 3.80 -30.10
C SER A 475 -2.87 2.64 -29.96
N ASN A 476 -1.86 2.61 -30.85
CA ASN A 476 -0.72 1.71 -30.74
C ASN A 476 0.44 2.35 -29.95
N PHE A 477 0.27 3.59 -29.45
CA PHE A 477 1.34 4.33 -28.77
C PHE A 477 1.80 3.62 -27.50
N THR A 478 0.87 3.27 -26.60
CA THR A 478 1.22 2.55 -25.37
C THR A 478 1.90 1.20 -25.65
N TYR A 479 1.45 0.46 -26.67
CA TYR A 479 2.08 -0.80 -27.08
C TYR A 479 3.55 -0.61 -27.48
N HIS A 480 3.82 0.32 -28.40
CA HIS A 480 5.20 0.59 -28.83
C HIS A 480 6.06 1.21 -27.71
N PHE A 481 5.46 1.97 -26.79
CA PHE A 481 6.14 2.51 -25.60
C PHE A 481 6.64 1.39 -24.69
N ILE A 482 5.78 0.39 -24.42
CA ILE A 482 6.16 -0.81 -23.67
C ILE A 482 7.24 -1.60 -24.40
N GLN A 483 7.09 -1.84 -25.71
CA GLN A 483 8.07 -2.61 -26.49
C GLN A 483 9.44 -1.90 -26.56
N GLY A 484 9.47 -0.58 -26.68
CA GLY A 484 10.70 0.21 -26.69
C GLY A 484 11.51 0.06 -25.40
N LEU A 485 10.84 0.17 -24.24
CA LEU A 485 11.44 -0.08 -22.93
C LEU A 485 11.86 -1.55 -22.77
N SER A 486 10.92 -2.47 -22.95
CA SER A 486 11.10 -3.90 -22.60
C SER A 486 12.18 -4.60 -23.42
N THR A 487 12.39 -4.18 -24.67
CA THR A 487 13.38 -4.78 -25.56
C THR A 487 14.74 -4.08 -25.55
N GLY A 488 14.83 -2.91 -24.93
CA GLY A 488 15.96 -1.98 -25.05
C GLY A 488 16.04 -1.23 -26.38
N ALA A 489 15.15 -1.48 -27.35
CA ALA A 489 15.25 -0.90 -28.69
C ALA A 489 14.97 0.62 -28.77
N ALA A 490 14.56 1.23 -27.66
CA ALA A 490 14.41 2.68 -27.50
C ALA A 490 15.67 3.39 -26.98
N ASP A 491 16.72 2.67 -26.59
CA ASP A 491 18.07 3.22 -26.40
C ASP A 491 18.65 3.51 -27.79
N ILE A 492 18.80 4.78 -28.15
CA ILE A 492 19.18 5.20 -29.52
C ILE A 492 20.65 5.63 -29.59
N ASP A 493 21.23 6.10 -28.49
CA ASP A 493 22.66 6.44 -28.41
C ASP A 493 23.56 5.35 -27.78
N ASP A 494 22.97 4.23 -27.36
CA ASP A 494 23.63 3.04 -26.80
C ASP A 494 24.38 3.35 -25.47
N ASP A 495 23.89 4.34 -24.71
CA ASP A 495 24.45 4.73 -23.41
C ASP A 495 23.94 3.87 -22.23
N GLY A 496 23.05 2.91 -22.52
CA GLY A 496 22.47 1.98 -21.54
C GLY A 496 21.26 2.54 -20.79
N GLN A 497 20.86 3.79 -21.06
CA GLN A 497 19.68 4.44 -20.50
C GLN A 497 18.65 4.70 -21.60
N ILE A 498 17.39 4.83 -21.22
CA ILE A 498 16.29 5.15 -22.15
C ILE A 498 15.62 6.41 -21.64
N THR A 499 15.83 7.52 -22.33
CA THR A 499 15.14 8.78 -22.03
C THR A 499 13.74 8.80 -22.62
N LEU A 500 12.85 9.63 -22.05
CA LEU A 500 11.50 9.85 -22.60
C LEU A 500 11.54 10.35 -24.05
N GLN A 501 12.58 11.11 -24.41
CA GLN A 501 12.74 11.68 -25.74
C GLN A 501 13.10 10.60 -26.78
N GLU A 502 14.00 9.68 -26.45
CA GLU A 502 14.36 8.58 -27.34
C GLU A 502 13.23 7.57 -27.46
N LEU A 503 12.56 7.25 -26.34
CA LEU A 503 11.38 6.40 -26.33
C LEU A 503 10.26 6.98 -27.18
N PHE A 504 10.02 8.30 -27.10
CA PHE A 504 9.11 8.99 -28.01
C PHE A 504 9.55 8.85 -29.49
N THR A 505 10.84 9.07 -29.79
CA THR A 505 11.37 8.94 -31.15
C THR A 505 11.28 7.51 -31.68
N TYR A 506 11.47 6.49 -30.84
CA TYR A 506 11.25 5.08 -31.16
C TYR A 506 9.78 4.84 -31.51
N VAL A 507 8.85 5.23 -30.64
CA VAL A 507 7.39 5.05 -30.86
C VAL A 507 6.93 5.76 -32.13
N GLN A 508 7.39 6.98 -32.38
CA GLN A 508 7.07 7.74 -33.60
C GLN A 508 7.53 7.01 -34.87
N ARG A 509 8.72 6.38 -34.84
CA ARG A 509 9.22 5.57 -35.97
C ARG A 509 8.41 4.29 -36.20
N GLN A 510 7.92 3.63 -35.14
CA GLN A 510 7.10 2.42 -35.31
C GLN A 510 5.69 2.76 -35.80
N LEU A 511 5.03 3.79 -35.25
CA LEU A 511 3.72 4.24 -35.74
C LEU A 511 3.76 4.65 -37.22
N ALA A 512 4.87 5.24 -37.68
CA ALA A 512 5.09 5.56 -39.09
C ALA A 512 5.28 4.32 -39.99
N ARG A 513 5.68 3.17 -39.44
CA ARG A 513 5.80 1.88 -40.15
C ARG A 513 4.48 1.11 -40.20
N ASP A 514 3.71 1.15 -39.11
CA ASP A 514 2.38 0.53 -39.04
C ASP A 514 1.38 1.19 -40.03
N SER A 515 1.58 2.48 -40.32
CA SER A 515 0.64 3.32 -41.06
C SER A 515 0.76 3.16 -42.57
N ASN A 516 0.24 2.06 -43.10
CA ASN A 516 0.35 1.70 -44.52
C ASN A 516 -0.31 2.65 -45.54
N GLU A 517 -1.11 3.65 -45.13
CA GLU A 517 -1.60 4.68 -46.09
C GLU A 517 -2.03 6.03 -45.47
N GLN A 518 -2.56 6.09 -44.23
CA GLN A 518 -2.76 7.35 -43.48
C GLN A 518 -2.63 7.17 -41.95
N PRO A 519 -1.65 7.80 -41.26
CA PRO A 519 -1.61 7.83 -39.80
C PRO A 519 -2.68 8.81 -39.24
N MET A 520 -3.78 8.29 -38.70
CA MET A 520 -4.71 9.10 -37.87
C MET A 520 -4.14 9.43 -36.48
N GLN A 521 -3.00 8.83 -36.12
CA GLN A 521 -2.29 9.06 -34.86
C GLN A 521 -0.93 9.70 -35.15
N ILE A 522 -0.80 11.00 -34.86
CA ILE A 522 0.46 11.73 -34.97
C ILE A 522 0.84 12.20 -33.55
N PRO A 523 1.82 11.55 -32.89
CA PRO A 523 2.22 11.92 -31.54
C PRO A 523 3.08 13.21 -31.55
N ARG A 524 3.07 13.94 -30.44
CA ARG A 524 3.90 15.15 -30.20
C ARG A 524 4.53 15.14 -28.82
N ILE A 525 5.65 15.82 -28.67
CA ILE A 525 6.38 15.99 -27.40
C ILE A 525 6.72 17.47 -27.21
N TRP A 526 6.61 17.97 -25.99
CA TRP A 526 6.88 19.37 -25.63
C TRP A 526 7.70 19.46 -24.34
N PRO A 527 8.64 20.42 -24.21
CA PRO A 527 9.12 21.33 -25.26
C PRO A 527 9.94 20.58 -26.33
N GLU A 528 9.73 20.91 -27.60
CA GLU A 528 10.53 20.34 -28.69
C GLU A 528 12.01 20.80 -28.58
N GLY A 529 12.95 19.86 -28.72
CA GLY A 529 14.33 20.15 -29.10
C GLY A 529 15.23 20.89 -28.10
N LYS A 530 14.93 20.92 -26.79
CA LYS A 530 15.85 21.52 -25.80
C LYS A 530 16.98 20.56 -25.42
N GLU A 531 18.16 20.81 -25.99
CA GLU A 531 19.43 20.24 -25.53
C GLU A 531 19.59 20.40 -24.00
N GLY A 532 19.94 19.31 -23.31
CA GLY A 532 20.34 19.32 -21.90
C GLY A 532 19.31 18.86 -20.86
N ARG A 533 18.12 18.37 -21.23
CA ARG A 533 17.14 17.82 -20.26
C ARG A 533 16.70 16.39 -20.61
N ARG A 534 17.36 15.42 -19.99
CA ARG A 534 17.10 13.98 -20.14
C ARG A 534 16.27 13.47 -18.95
N ILE A 535 14.96 13.33 -19.09
CA ILE A 535 14.16 12.52 -18.13
C ILE A 535 14.37 11.05 -18.49
N ILE A 536 15.00 10.30 -17.60
CA ILE A 536 15.25 8.85 -17.75
C ILE A 536 13.95 8.10 -17.41
N ILE A 537 13.48 7.26 -18.33
CA ILE A 537 12.28 6.42 -18.15
C ILE A 537 12.67 4.94 -17.95
N GLY A 538 13.82 4.49 -18.46
CA GLY A 538 14.33 3.17 -18.12
C GLY A 538 15.83 3.00 -18.36
N LYS A 539 16.30 1.76 -18.21
CA LYS A 539 17.59 1.25 -18.66
C LYS A 539 17.39 0.27 -19.82
N ASN A 540 18.42 0.12 -20.63
CA ASN A 540 18.48 -0.92 -21.66
C ASN A 540 18.83 -2.28 -21.01
N PRO A 541 17.91 -3.26 -21.02
CA PRO A 541 18.14 -4.56 -20.37
C PRO A 541 19.29 -5.38 -20.99
N ARG A 542 19.75 -5.02 -22.20
CA ARG A 542 20.90 -5.68 -22.86
C ARG A 542 22.23 -5.19 -22.30
N ALA A 543 22.31 -3.91 -21.92
CA ALA A 543 23.51 -3.33 -21.33
C ALA A 543 23.78 -3.93 -19.94
N THR A 544 22.74 -4.06 -19.10
CA THR A 544 22.86 -4.68 -17.77
C THR A 544 23.30 -6.14 -17.83
N GLN A 545 22.79 -6.93 -18.79
CA GLN A 545 23.25 -8.32 -18.99
C GLN A 545 24.73 -8.41 -19.42
N ALA A 546 25.23 -7.44 -20.18
CA ALA A 546 26.64 -7.36 -20.55
C ALA A 546 27.54 -6.97 -19.37
N GLU A 547 27.10 -6.02 -18.53
CA GLU A 547 27.80 -5.62 -17.30
C GLU A 547 27.90 -6.79 -16.30
N GLU A 548 26.81 -7.54 -16.08
CA GLU A 548 26.81 -8.72 -15.21
C GLU A 548 27.70 -9.85 -15.76
N ALA A 549 27.67 -10.11 -17.07
CA ALA A 549 28.54 -11.10 -17.71
C ALA A 549 30.03 -10.71 -17.65
N ALA A 550 30.36 -9.42 -17.69
CA ALA A 550 31.72 -8.93 -17.50
C ALA A 550 32.18 -9.12 -16.03
N ALA A 551 31.34 -8.73 -15.06
CA ALA A 551 31.66 -8.86 -13.64
C ALA A 551 31.90 -10.32 -13.19
N VAL A 552 31.15 -11.28 -13.75
CA VAL A 552 31.35 -12.73 -13.49
C VAL A 552 32.68 -13.23 -14.07
N ASN A 553 33.11 -12.72 -15.23
CA ASN A 553 34.40 -13.08 -15.83
C ASN A 553 35.59 -12.50 -15.05
N ASP A 554 35.49 -11.24 -14.58
CA ASP A 554 36.53 -10.65 -13.72
C ASP A 554 36.64 -11.39 -12.38
N ALA A 555 35.53 -11.78 -11.77
CA ALA A 555 35.53 -12.59 -10.55
C ALA A 555 36.19 -13.97 -10.75
N ALA A 556 36.04 -14.59 -11.93
CA ALA A 556 36.70 -15.85 -12.26
C ALA A 556 38.22 -15.71 -12.49
N SER A 557 38.71 -14.50 -12.80
CA SER A 557 40.15 -14.23 -12.99
C SER A 557 40.92 -14.08 -11.67
N ALA A 558 40.23 -13.85 -10.55
CA ALA A 558 40.81 -13.54 -9.25
C ALA A 558 40.75 -14.73 -8.27
N SER A 559 41.68 -15.69 -8.41
CA SER A 559 41.95 -16.72 -7.39
C SER A 559 43.36 -16.63 -6.81
N PRO A 560 43.58 -17.00 -5.53
CA PRO A 560 44.79 -16.62 -4.81
C PRO A 560 45.98 -17.53 -5.13
N ARG A 561 47.17 -16.94 -5.32
CA ARG A 561 48.44 -17.67 -5.34
C ARG A 561 48.68 -18.32 -3.98
N THR A 562 48.62 -19.65 -3.91
CA THR A 562 49.16 -20.43 -2.79
C THR A 562 50.68 -20.42 -2.83
N LYS A 563 51.32 -20.33 -1.66
CA LYS A 563 52.78 -20.35 -1.51
C LYS A 563 53.31 -21.78 -1.47
N ASP A 564 54.43 -22.02 -2.15
CA ASP A 564 55.20 -23.25 -2.04
C ASP A 564 55.67 -23.54 -0.62
N THR A 565 55.66 -24.82 -0.24
CA THR A 565 56.55 -25.38 0.79
C THR A 565 57.10 -26.70 0.29
N HIS A 566 58.42 -26.86 0.36
CA HIS A 566 59.12 -28.06 -0.09
C HIS A 566 58.98 -29.22 0.91
N ALA A 567 58.76 -30.43 0.39
CA ALA A 567 59.23 -31.67 0.99
C ALA A 567 59.46 -32.75 -0.09
N GLU A 568 60.54 -33.51 0.09
CA GLU A 568 61.16 -34.47 -0.82
C GLU A 568 60.29 -35.72 -1.13
N GLY A 569 60.60 -36.46 -2.22
CA GLY A 569 60.17 -37.88 -2.29
C GLY A 569 59.99 -38.54 -3.66
N THR A 570 61.10 -38.95 -4.29
CA THR A 570 61.22 -40.16 -5.16
C THR A 570 60.26 -40.44 -6.34
N ALA A 571 60.88 -40.56 -7.52
CA ALA A 571 60.31 -40.95 -8.81
C ALA A 571 59.65 -42.33 -8.91
N ALA A 572 58.68 -42.46 -9.85
CA ALA A 572 58.61 -43.56 -10.82
C ALA A 572 57.70 -43.26 -12.04
N THR A 573 58.18 -43.68 -13.21
CA THR A 573 57.54 -44.08 -14.48
C THR A 573 56.10 -44.64 -14.43
N ARG A 574 55.29 -44.75 -15.51
CA ARG A 574 55.19 -44.20 -16.89
C ARG A 574 53.94 -44.89 -17.53
N ASP A 575 53.51 -44.48 -18.73
CA ASP A 575 52.59 -45.22 -19.64
C ASP A 575 51.13 -45.38 -19.16
N GLU A 576 50.06 -45.48 -19.96
CA GLU A 576 49.64 -45.02 -21.30
C GLU A 576 48.10 -45.31 -21.40
N LEU A 577 47.44 -44.86 -22.48
CA LEU A 577 45.99 -44.95 -22.78
C LEU A 577 45.52 -46.41 -23.12
N PRO A 578 44.23 -46.75 -23.46
CA PRO A 578 43.11 -45.90 -23.90
C PRO A 578 41.65 -46.30 -23.46
N ILE A 579 40.70 -45.52 -23.99
CA ILE A 579 39.22 -45.64 -23.95
C ILE A 579 38.72 -46.84 -24.80
N PRO A 580 37.49 -47.36 -24.54
CA PRO A 580 36.53 -47.47 -25.66
C PRO A 580 35.08 -47.05 -25.30
N ALA A 581 34.30 -46.67 -26.32
CA ALA A 581 32.87 -46.34 -26.23
C ALA A 581 32.09 -46.97 -27.39
N VAL A 582 30.84 -47.46 -27.20
CA VAL A 582 29.86 -47.73 -28.29
C VAL A 582 28.37 -47.58 -27.89
N LYS A 583 27.69 -46.77 -28.71
CA LYS A 583 26.29 -46.46 -29.08
C LYS A 583 25.09 -47.48 -28.97
N HIS A 584 23.94 -46.96 -28.48
CA HIS A 584 22.53 -46.96 -29.03
C HIS A 584 21.67 -48.30 -29.14
N PRO A 585 20.38 -48.33 -29.62
CA PRO A 585 19.12 -48.41 -28.82
C PRO A 585 18.06 -49.44 -29.41
N PRO A 586 16.69 -49.29 -29.49
CA PRO A 586 15.62 -48.53 -28.75
C PRO A 586 14.27 -49.30 -28.43
N ALA A 587 13.32 -48.64 -27.72
CA ALA A 587 11.81 -48.78 -27.76
C ALA A 587 11.10 -50.08 -27.22
N PRO A 588 9.74 -50.15 -27.02
CA PRO A 588 8.66 -49.12 -27.03
C PRO A 588 7.59 -49.13 -25.87
N LEU A 589 6.77 -48.07 -25.81
CA LEU A 589 5.32 -47.93 -25.43
C LEU A 589 4.61 -48.83 -24.38
N GLN A 590 3.88 -48.18 -23.44
CA GLN A 590 2.40 -48.27 -23.34
C GLN A 590 1.76 -47.19 -22.44
N GLU A 591 0.58 -46.69 -22.84
CA GLU A 591 -0.30 -45.79 -22.06
C GLU A 591 -1.32 -46.59 -21.24
N HIS A 592 -1.83 -46.05 -20.11
CA HIS A 592 -3.29 -46.13 -19.84
C HIS A 592 -3.85 -45.13 -18.81
N ASN A 593 -4.91 -44.46 -19.28
CA ASN A 593 -6.08 -43.88 -18.60
C ASN A 593 -6.02 -42.70 -17.60
N ARG A 594 -6.83 -41.70 -17.98
CA ARG A 594 -7.23 -40.47 -17.29
C ARG A 594 -8.50 -40.67 -16.44
N ARG A 595 -8.67 -39.77 -15.44
CA ARG A 595 -9.92 -39.15 -14.94
C ARG A 595 -11.06 -40.05 -14.42
N TRP A 596 -11.67 -39.63 -13.30
CA TRP A 596 -13.04 -39.06 -13.24
C TRP A 596 -13.19 -38.16 -11.98
N LEU A 597 -14.05 -37.14 -12.07
CA LEU A 597 -14.46 -36.15 -11.03
C LEU A 597 -15.97 -36.36 -10.72
N PRO A 598 -16.69 -35.44 -10.05
CA PRO A 598 -16.76 -35.07 -8.62
C PRO A 598 -18.17 -35.43 -8.03
N TRP A 599 -18.64 -34.81 -6.93
CA TRP A 599 -20.01 -34.22 -6.73
C TRP A 599 -20.18 -33.62 -5.30
N LEU A 600 -21.35 -33.03 -4.99
CA LEU A 600 -21.55 -31.90 -4.07
C LEU A 600 -22.84 -32.07 -3.20
N VAL A 601 -22.94 -31.32 -2.07
CA VAL A 601 -24.16 -30.87 -1.33
C VAL A 601 -24.48 -31.48 0.07
N ALA A 602 -24.72 -30.56 1.03
CA ALA A 602 -25.48 -30.59 2.30
C ALA A 602 -25.06 -31.50 3.49
N VAL A 603 -24.75 -30.87 4.63
CA VAL A 603 -25.75 -30.46 5.67
C VAL A 603 -25.47 -29.01 6.07
#